data_AF-A0A165SQN7-F1
#
_entry.id   AF-A0A165SQN7-F1
#
_cell.length_a   1.000
_cell.length_b   1.000
_cell.length_c   1.000
_cell.angle_alpha   90.00
_cell.angle_beta   90.00
_cell.angle_gamma   90.00
#
_symmetry.space_group_name_H-M   'P 1'
#
loop_
_entity.id
_entity.type
_entity.pdbx_description
1 polymer ?
#
loop_
_entity_poly.entity_id
_entity_poly.type
_entity_poly.pdbx_seq_one_letter_code
_entity_poly.pdbx_strand_id
1 'polypeptide(L)'
;MASKFIEEIRRHMRMRGYSLKTEKAYIYWIKYFIRFNKLKHPQDMGTTEVTAYLSYLANEQHVAINTQKVALNAIAFLYNQFLQRPLGDLGFTYAKKQRKVPSVLTPNEVQLILSHLSGVNHIIFSLLYGSGLRVNECLRIRVQDLDLQNLSLTVRDGKGKKDRVTLLSPTLIGSLQLQIQKASKIQEEDIKQGIGPSLPHALGKKYPNAFKQIAWMFI
;
A
#
# COMPACT_ATOMS: atom_id res chain seq x y z
N MET A 1 -13.14 21.66 8.89
CA MET A 1 -14.09 20.51 8.78
C MET A 1 -13.89 19.81 7.45
N ALA A 2 -13.98 18.48 7.40
CA ALA A 2 -13.96 17.74 6.14
C ALA A 2 -15.29 17.98 5.38
N SER A 3 -15.21 18.22 4.07
CA SER A 3 -16.40 18.38 3.21
C SER A 3 -17.26 17.11 3.25
N LYS A 4 -18.58 17.26 3.45
CA LYS A 4 -19.55 16.15 3.52
C LYS A 4 -19.48 15.25 2.27
N PHE A 5 -19.40 15.87 1.09
CA PHE A 5 -19.25 15.17 -0.19
C PHE A 5 -18.03 14.25 -0.24
N ILE A 6 -16.88 14.72 0.27
CA ILE A 6 -15.64 13.93 0.30
C ILE A 6 -15.77 12.74 1.27
N GLU A 7 -16.46 12.91 2.40
CA GLU A 7 -16.71 11.81 3.34
C GLU A 7 -17.64 10.74 2.75
N GLU A 8 -18.65 11.13 2.00
CA GLU A 8 -19.54 10.20 1.30
C GLU A 8 -18.77 9.36 0.28
N ILE A 9 -17.86 9.98 -0.49
CA ILE A 9 -16.98 9.25 -1.42
C ILE A 9 -16.09 8.26 -0.66
N ARG A 10 -15.49 8.68 0.46
CA ARG A 10 -14.66 7.78 1.29
C ARG A 10 -15.45 6.58 1.78
N ARG A 11 -16.67 6.78 2.29
CA ARG A 11 -17.56 5.70 2.73
C ARG A 11 -17.88 4.75 1.58
N HIS A 12 -18.21 5.27 0.40
CA HIS A 12 -18.49 4.47 -0.79
C HIS A 12 -17.28 3.62 -1.21
N MET A 13 -16.07 4.20 -1.22
CA MET A 13 -14.83 3.47 -1.52
C MET A 13 -14.56 2.35 -0.51
N ARG A 14 -14.71 2.65 0.79
CA ARG A 14 -14.49 1.66 1.86
C ARG A 14 -15.50 0.53 1.81
N MET A 15 -16.77 0.82 1.55
CA MET A 15 -17.83 -0.18 1.40
C MET A 15 -17.52 -1.17 0.27
N ARG A 16 -16.93 -0.69 -0.82
CA ARG A 16 -16.50 -1.51 -1.97
C ARG A 16 -15.13 -2.18 -1.78
N GLY A 17 -14.53 -2.07 -0.60
CA GLY A 17 -13.27 -2.73 -0.27
C GLY A 17 -12.03 -2.13 -0.93
N TYR A 18 -12.07 -0.86 -1.36
CA TYR A 18 -10.88 -0.17 -1.87
C TYR A 18 -9.82 -0.04 -0.77
N SER A 19 -8.55 -0.15 -1.16
CA SER A 19 -7.45 0.08 -0.22
C SER A 19 -7.40 1.55 0.22
N LEU A 20 -6.94 1.81 1.45
CA LEU A 20 -6.73 3.18 1.95
C LEU A 20 -5.74 3.97 1.07
N LYS A 21 -4.80 3.30 0.42
CA LYS A 21 -3.86 3.95 -0.53
C LYS A 21 -4.59 4.45 -1.77
N THR A 22 -5.50 3.63 -2.31
CA THR A 22 -6.35 4.02 -3.44
C THR A 22 -7.32 5.13 -3.05
N GLU A 23 -7.95 5.04 -1.87
CA GLU A 23 -8.79 6.10 -1.31
C GLU A 23 -8.03 7.43 -1.24
N LYS A 24 -6.84 7.44 -0.62
CA LYS A 24 -6.01 8.65 -0.51
C LYS A 24 -5.68 9.25 -1.89
N ALA A 25 -5.27 8.41 -2.84
CA ALA A 25 -4.93 8.86 -4.19
C ALA A 25 -6.16 9.42 -4.92
N TYR A 26 -7.29 8.73 -4.89
CA TYR A 26 -8.50 9.16 -5.60
C TYR A 26 -9.07 10.44 -4.99
N ILE A 27 -9.17 10.52 -3.67
CA ILE A 27 -9.64 11.72 -2.99
C ILE A 27 -8.73 12.92 -3.28
N TYR A 28 -7.42 12.72 -3.38
CA TYR A 28 -6.50 13.78 -3.79
C TYR A 28 -6.85 14.31 -5.19
N TRP A 29 -6.94 13.43 -6.19
CA TRP A 29 -7.23 13.84 -7.58
C TRP A 29 -8.63 14.43 -7.75
N ILE A 30 -9.64 13.88 -7.05
CA ILE A 30 -11.00 14.45 -7.04
C ILE A 30 -11.00 15.85 -6.45
N LYS A 31 -10.32 16.07 -5.32
CA LYS A 31 -10.19 17.42 -4.74
C LYS A 31 -9.46 18.37 -5.66
N TYR A 32 -8.42 17.90 -6.34
CA TYR A 32 -7.62 18.73 -7.23
C TYR A 32 -8.41 19.12 -8.49
N PHE A 33 -9.19 18.19 -9.05
CA PHE A 33 -10.16 18.45 -10.11
C PHE A 33 -11.22 19.48 -9.73
N ILE A 34 -11.81 19.36 -8.53
CA ILE A 34 -12.80 20.33 -8.02
C ILE A 34 -12.17 21.73 -7.87
N ARG A 35 -10.94 21.81 -7.36
CA ARG A 35 -10.22 23.09 -7.21
C ARG A 35 -9.85 23.73 -8.53
N PHE A 36 -9.42 22.93 -9.51
CA PHE A 36 -9.16 23.40 -10.86
C PHE A 36 -10.41 24.07 -11.47
N ASN A 37 -11.59 23.49 -11.24
CA ASN A 37 -12.87 24.04 -11.66
C ASN A 37 -13.49 25.02 -10.65
N LYS A 38 -12.67 25.73 -9.88
CA LYS A 38 -13.10 26.82 -8.97
C LYS A 38 -14.18 26.40 -7.96
N LEU A 39 -14.07 25.18 -7.43
CA LEU A 39 -15.00 24.59 -6.47
C LEU A 39 -16.42 24.31 -7.02
N LYS A 40 -16.60 24.30 -8.35
CA LYS A 40 -17.83 23.84 -8.99
C LYS A 40 -18.11 22.39 -8.59
N HIS A 41 -19.38 22.06 -8.31
CA HIS A 41 -19.75 20.73 -7.88
C HIS A 41 -19.63 19.73 -9.05
N PRO A 42 -19.07 18.52 -8.86
CA PRO A 42 -18.91 17.54 -9.94
C PRO A 42 -20.20 17.08 -10.63
N GLN A 43 -21.36 17.26 -10.02
CA GLN A 43 -22.63 16.99 -10.69
C GLN A 43 -22.95 18.01 -11.79
N ASP A 44 -22.43 19.23 -11.69
CA ASP A 44 -22.64 20.32 -12.64
C ASP A 44 -21.55 20.37 -13.72
N MET A 45 -20.64 19.39 -13.70
CA MET A 45 -19.52 19.24 -14.61
C MET A 45 -19.69 18.00 -15.48
N GLY A 46 -18.97 17.94 -16.59
CA GLY A 46 -19.01 16.79 -17.48
C GLY A 46 -17.73 16.63 -18.29
N THR A 47 -17.88 16.11 -19.50
CA THR A 47 -16.77 15.80 -20.42
C THR A 47 -15.86 17.00 -20.66
N THR A 48 -16.42 18.20 -20.80
CA THR A 48 -15.66 19.43 -21.08
C THR A 48 -14.68 19.76 -19.95
N GLU A 49 -15.15 19.84 -18.71
CA GLU A 49 -14.29 20.14 -17.56
C GLU A 49 -13.26 19.03 -17.30
N VAL A 50 -13.64 17.77 -17.50
CA VAL A 50 -12.73 16.63 -17.34
C VAL A 50 -11.62 16.66 -18.39
N THR A 51 -11.96 16.93 -19.65
CA THR A 51 -10.99 17.02 -20.75
C THR A 51 -10.05 18.20 -20.55
N ALA A 52 -10.58 19.37 -20.17
CA ALA A 52 -9.78 20.55 -19.84
C ALA A 52 -8.81 20.27 -18.69
N TYR A 53 -9.26 19.59 -17.64
CA TYR A 53 -8.42 19.22 -16.51
C TYR A 53 -7.30 18.24 -16.89
N LEU A 54 -7.61 17.19 -17.68
CA LEU A 54 -6.62 16.22 -18.12
C LEU A 54 -5.60 16.84 -19.08
N SER A 55 -6.04 17.79 -19.92
CA SER A 55 -5.17 18.61 -20.78
C SER A 55 -4.24 19.49 -19.95
N TYR A 56 -4.76 20.21 -18.95
CA TYR A 56 -3.97 20.99 -18.00
C TYR A 56 -2.88 20.15 -17.32
N LEU A 57 -3.22 18.95 -16.85
CA LEU A 57 -2.25 18.05 -16.24
C LEU A 57 -1.11 17.66 -17.21
N ALA A 58 -1.43 17.43 -18.49
CA ALA A 58 -0.45 17.01 -19.48
C ALA A 58 0.42 18.17 -19.98
N ASN A 59 -0.21 19.29 -20.31
CA ASN A 59 0.39 20.36 -21.10
C ASN A 59 0.95 21.50 -20.24
N GLU A 60 0.39 21.74 -19.05
CA GLU A 60 0.84 22.82 -18.17
C GLU A 60 1.58 22.29 -16.94
N GLN A 61 1.09 21.20 -16.35
CA GLN A 61 1.76 20.57 -15.20
C GLN A 61 2.81 19.52 -15.59
N HIS A 62 2.88 19.17 -16.88
CA HIS A 62 3.82 18.20 -17.44
C HIS A 62 3.93 16.90 -16.62
N VAL A 63 2.79 16.41 -16.10
CA VAL A 63 2.81 15.23 -15.22
C VAL A 63 3.15 13.98 -16.01
N ALA A 64 3.80 13.02 -15.35
CA ALA A 64 4.08 11.73 -15.97
C ALA A 64 2.78 11.01 -16.39
N ILE A 65 2.83 10.25 -17.48
CA ILE A 65 1.69 9.49 -18.03
C ILE A 65 0.96 8.65 -16.96
N ASN A 66 1.70 7.99 -16.06
CA ASN A 66 1.09 7.19 -15.01
C ASN A 66 0.38 8.03 -13.94
N THR A 67 0.85 9.26 -13.69
CA THR A 67 0.19 10.22 -12.81
C THR A 67 -1.15 10.64 -13.40
N GLN A 68 -1.17 10.98 -14.69
CA GLN A 68 -2.40 11.29 -15.42
C GLN A 68 -3.39 10.12 -15.44
N LYS A 69 -2.90 8.88 -15.61
CA LYS A 69 -3.74 7.67 -15.51
C LYS A 69 -4.42 7.54 -14.15
N VAL A 70 -3.71 7.82 -13.06
CA VAL A 70 -4.30 7.76 -11.71
C VAL A 70 -5.35 8.87 -11.55
N ALA A 71 -5.11 10.07 -12.08
CA ALA A 71 -6.07 11.16 -12.08
C ALA A 71 -7.34 10.81 -12.87
N LEU A 72 -7.21 10.31 -14.11
CA LEU A 72 -8.34 9.88 -14.92
C LEU A 72 -9.10 8.72 -14.24
N ASN A 73 -8.41 7.72 -13.69
CA ASN A 73 -9.09 6.64 -12.98
C ASN A 73 -9.89 7.13 -11.76
N ALA A 74 -9.38 8.14 -11.03
CA ALA A 74 -10.11 8.75 -9.92
C ALA A 74 -11.37 9.49 -10.38
N ILE A 75 -11.29 10.21 -11.50
CA ILE A 75 -12.44 10.92 -12.10
C ILE A 75 -13.43 9.93 -12.70
N ALA A 76 -12.97 8.92 -13.43
CA ALA A 76 -13.82 7.85 -13.96
C ALA A 76 -14.55 7.12 -12.83
N PHE A 77 -13.87 6.84 -11.71
CA PHE A 77 -14.52 6.32 -10.51
C PHE A 77 -15.59 7.28 -9.98
N LEU A 78 -15.28 8.58 -9.86
CA LEU A 78 -16.23 9.59 -9.39
C LEU A 78 -17.51 9.59 -10.23
N TYR A 79 -17.39 9.65 -11.55
CA TYR A 79 -18.55 9.75 -12.43
C TYR A 79 -19.28 8.41 -12.64
N ASN A 80 -18.55 7.33 -12.92
CA ASN A 80 -19.15 6.04 -13.26
C ASN A 80 -19.69 5.30 -12.03
N GLN A 81 -19.00 5.40 -10.89
CA GLN A 81 -19.28 4.54 -9.73
C GLN A 81 -19.91 5.28 -8.55
N PHE A 82 -19.60 6.56 -8.37
CA PHE A 82 -20.17 7.35 -7.27
C PHE A 82 -21.37 8.19 -7.73
N LEU A 83 -21.23 9.00 -8.78
CA LEU A 83 -22.31 9.84 -9.31
C LEU A 83 -23.29 9.10 -10.23
N GLN A 84 -22.95 7.89 -10.68
CA GLN A 84 -23.76 7.09 -11.61
C GLN A 84 -24.10 7.84 -12.91
N ARG A 85 -23.20 8.73 -13.36
CA ARG A 85 -23.34 9.53 -14.57
C ARG A 85 -22.10 9.31 -15.43
N PRO A 86 -22.06 8.25 -16.25
CA PRO A 86 -20.88 7.94 -17.03
C PRO A 86 -20.55 9.08 -17.98
N LEU A 87 -19.29 9.50 -17.96
CA LEU A 87 -18.73 10.34 -18.99
C LEU A 87 -18.56 9.41 -20.20
N GLY A 88 -19.15 9.76 -21.33
CA GLY A 88 -19.02 8.97 -22.56
C GLY A 88 -17.58 8.93 -23.08
N ASP A 89 -17.40 8.96 -24.40
CA ASP A 89 -16.04 9.09 -24.92
C ASP A 89 -15.45 10.47 -24.56
N LEU A 90 -14.30 10.44 -23.89
CA LEU A 90 -13.54 11.64 -23.52
C LEU A 90 -12.64 12.13 -24.66
N GLY A 91 -12.54 11.38 -25.77
CA GLY A 91 -11.60 11.67 -26.87
C GLY A 91 -10.14 11.67 -26.41
N PHE A 92 -9.86 11.06 -25.26
CA PHE A 92 -8.60 11.18 -24.57
C PHE A 92 -7.73 9.94 -24.80
N THR A 93 -6.68 10.10 -25.60
CA THR A 93 -5.68 9.05 -25.82
C THR A 93 -4.43 9.31 -24.99
N TYR A 94 -4.07 8.35 -24.13
CA TYR A 94 -2.80 8.41 -23.42
C TYR A 94 -1.61 8.33 -24.37
N ALA A 95 -0.60 9.17 -24.14
CA ALA A 95 0.73 8.90 -24.67
C ALA A 95 1.21 7.53 -24.16
N LYS A 96 1.72 6.68 -25.07
CA LYS A 96 2.29 5.39 -24.70
C LYS A 96 3.70 5.62 -24.14
N LYS A 97 3.90 5.32 -22.85
CA LYS A 97 5.26 5.26 -22.29
C LYS A 97 5.96 4.00 -22.79
N GLN A 98 7.14 4.14 -23.40
CA GLN A 98 8.00 2.99 -23.68
C GLN A 98 8.36 2.27 -22.37
N ARG A 99 8.25 0.93 -22.38
CA ARG A 99 8.66 0.11 -21.24
C ARG A 99 10.19 0.10 -21.20
N LYS A 100 10.77 0.58 -20.10
CA LYS A 100 12.20 0.43 -19.85
C LYS A 100 12.46 -1.00 -19.39
N VAL A 101 13.53 -1.61 -19.89
CA VAL A 101 14.03 -2.88 -19.35
C VAL A 101 14.55 -2.61 -17.93
N PRO A 102 14.17 -3.42 -16.92
CA PRO A 102 14.72 -3.26 -15.58
C PRO A 102 16.22 -3.53 -15.60
N SER A 103 17.02 -2.61 -15.06
CA SER A 103 18.39 -2.92 -14.65
C SER A 103 18.35 -3.65 -13.31
N VAL A 104 19.01 -4.80 -13.22
CA VAL A 104 19.07 -5.61 -12.00
C VAL A 104 20.47 -5.55 -11.40
N LEU A 105 20.54 -5.62 -10.07
CA LEU A 105 21.80 -5.69 -9.35
C LEU A 105 22.44 -7.07 -9.52
N THR A 106 23.75 -7.10 -9.66
CA THR A 106 24.57 -8.30 -9.59
C THR A 106 24.67 -8.82 -8.14
N PRO A 107 24.96 -10.11 -7.93
CA PRO A 107 25.19 -10.65 -6.58
C PRO A 107 26.26 -9.89 -5.78
N ASN A 108 27.34 -9.44 -6.45
CA ASN A 108 28.41 -8.68 -5.81
C ASN A 108 27.95 -7.30 -5.34
N GLU A 109 27.16 -6.58 -6.14
CA GLU A 109 26.57 -5.29 -5.74
C GLU A 109 25.64 -5.47 -4.54
N VAL A 110 24.83 -6.54 -4.54
CA VAL A 110 23.95 -6.84 -3.40
C VAL A 110 24.77 -7.13 -2.15
N GLN A 111 25.83 -7.94 -2.25
CA GLN A 111 26.70 -8.25 -1.12
C GLN A 111 27.37 -6.98 -0.56
N LEU A 112 27.85 -6.09 -1.45
CA LEU A 112 28.42 -4.81 -1.06
C LEU A 112 27.40 -3.90 -0.36
N ILE A 113 26.16 -3.87 -0.83
CA ILE A 113 25.08 -3.12 -0.15
C ILE A 113 24.84 -3.72 1.24
N LEU A 114 24.66 -5.03 1.34
CA LEU A 114 24.40 -5.70 2.61
C LEU A 114 25.55 -5.52 3.62
N SER A 115 26.80 -5.49 3.18
CA SER A 115 27.96 -5.30 4.08
C SER A 115 27.99 -3.93 4.77
N HIS A 116 27.30 -2.92 4.21
CA HIS A 116 27.19 -1.58 4.80
C HIS A 116 25.93 -1.40 5.65
N LEU A 117 25.05 -2.41 5.70
CA LEU A 117 23.83 -2.38 6.51
C LEU A 117 24.04 -3.07 7.84
N SER A 118 23.37 -2.59 8.87
CA SER A 118 23.40 -3.18 10.21
C SER A 118 22.00 -3.22 10.83
N GLY A 119 21.86 -4.02 11.89
CA GLY A 119 20.63 -4.11 12.68
C GLY A 119 19.39 -4.48 11.85
N VAL A 120 18.28 -3.78 12.08
CA VAL A 120 16.99 -4.03 11.42
C VAL A 120 17.07 -3.83 9.90
N ASN A 121 17.84 -2.84 9.44
CA ASN A 121 17.99 -2.56 8.01
C ASN A 121 18.66 -3.73 7.28
N HIS A 122 19.69 -4.33 7.88
CA HIS A 122 20.31 -5.53 7.31
C HIS A 122 19.30 -6.66 7.16
N ILE A 123 18.46 -6.91 8.17
CA ILE A 123 17.42 -7.95 8.15
C ILE A 123 16.39 -7.67 7.06
N ILE A 124 15.85 -6.45 6.99
CA ILE A 124 14.86 -6.05 5.98
C ILE A 124 15.41 -6.28 4.57
N PHE A 125 16.60 -5.75 4.26
CA PHE A 125 17.16 -5.88 2.92
C PHE A 125 17.52 -7.33 2.58
N SER A 126 17.97 -8.11 3.55
CA SER A 126 18.23 -9.53 3.37
C SER A 126 16.96 -10.32 3.09
N LEU A 127 15.84 -10.01 3.76
CA LEU A 127 14.54 -10.63 3.49
C LEU A 127 13.97 -10.21 2.13
N LEU A 128 14.08 -8.93 1.76
CA LEU A 128 13.65 -8.44 0.44
C LEU A 128 14.37 -9.18 -0.68
N TYR A 129 15.69 -9.35 -0.56
CA TYR A 129 16.51 -10.03 -1.56
C TYR A 129 16.33 -11.56 -1.51
N GLY A 130 16.59 -12.19 -0.36
CA GLY A 130 16.64 -13.64 -0.23
C GLY A 130 15.27 -14.32 -0.28
N SER A 131 14.22 -13.65 0.20
CA SER A 131 12.85 -14.19 0.23
C SER A 131 11.94 -13.61 -0.87
N GLY A 132 12.46 -12.69 -1.69
CA GLY A 132 11.73 -12.09 -2.82
C GLY A 132 10.49 -11.29 -2.39
N LEU A 133 10.56 -10.64 -1.23
CA LEU A 133 9.42 -9.92 -0.65
C LEU A 133 9.25 -8.53 -1.27
N ARG A 134 8.00 -8.09 -1.38
CA ARG A 134 7.72 -6.65 -1.56
C ARG A 134 7.94 -5.92 -0.23
N VAL A 135 8.29 -4.64 -0.30
CA VAL A 135 8.51 -3.80 0.91
C VAL A 135 7.35 -3.90 1.91
N ASN A 136 6.10 -3.76 1.45
CA ASN A 136 4.95 -3.85 2.34
C ASN A 136 4.68 -5.27 2.88
N GLU A 137 5.13 -6.31 2.18
CA GLU A 137 5.02 -7.68 2.68
C GLU A 137 6.05 -7.87 3.81
N CYS A 138 7.29 -7.42 3.60
CA CYS A 138 8.36 -7.46 4.61
C CYS A 138 8.01 -6.68 5.88
N LEU A 139 7.51 -5.46 5.76
CA LEU A 139 7.17 -4.61 6.91
C LEU A 139 5.91 -5.06 7.68
N ARG A 140 5.24 -6.12 7.24
CA ARG A 140 4.03 -6.66 7.87
C ARG A 140 4.20 -8.06 8.41
N ILE A 141 5.40 -8.64 8.30
CA ILE A 141 5.68 -9.97 8.83
C ILE A 141 5.40 -9.96 10.32
N ARG A 142 4.72 -11.01 10.79
CA ARG A 142 4.52 -11.27 12.21
C ARG A 142 5.31 -12.51 12.62
N VAL A 143 5.49 -12.70 13.94
CA VAL A 143 6.20 -13.87 14.48
C VAL A 143 5.65 -15.19 13.94
N GLN A 144 4.31 -15.32 13.88
CA GLN A 144 3.65 -16.55 13.38
C GLN A 144 3.86 -16.83 11.88
N ASP A 145 4.31 -15.84 11.12
CA ASP A 145 4.54 -16.00 9.69
C ASP A 145 5.92 -16.62 9.41
N LEU A 146 6.79 -16.71 10.42
CA LEU A 146 8.09 -17.35 10.33
C LEU A 146 8.06 -18.79 10.81
N ASP A 147 8.55 -19.70 9.98
CA ASP A 147 8.93 -21.05 10.37
C ASP A 147 10.46 -21.18 10.32
N LEU A 148 11.09 -20.95 11.46
CA LEU A 148 12.55 -21.00 11.60
C LEU A 148 13.10 -22.44 11.50
N GLN A 149 12.27 -23.46 11.73
CA GLN A 149 12.69 -24.87 11.66
C GLN A 149 12.70 -25.34 10.20
N ASN A 150 11.63 -25.05 9.46
CA ASN A 150 11.50 -25.42 8.05
C ASN A 150 12.08 -24.38 7.09
N LEU A 151 12.74 -23.33 7.60
CA LEU A 151 13.35 -22.25 6.82
C LEU A 151 12.37 -21.66 5.81
N SER A 152 11.15 -21.36 6.28
CA SER A 152 10.09 -20.84 5.43
C SER A 152 9.41 -19.62 6.04
N LEU A 153 8.84 -18.79 5.17
CA LEU A 153 8.14 -17.57 5.53
C LEU A 153 6.80 -17.52 4.79
N THR A 154 5.72 -17.34 5.55
CA THR A 154 4.36 -17.20 5.00
C THR A 154 4.04 -15.73 4.74
N VAL A 155 3.89 -15.36 3.48
CA VAL A 155 3.41 -14.03 3.10
C VAL A 155 1.88 -14.03 3.10
N ARG A 156 1.29 -13.34 4.07
CA ARG A 156 -0.16 -13.12 4.16
C ARG A 156 -0.64 -12.01 3.24
N ASP A 157 -1.84 -12.17 2.68
CA ASP A 157 -2.50 -11.13 1.87
C ASP A 157 -1.63 -10.60 0.72
N GLY A 158 -0.94 -11.50 0.03
CA GLY A 158 -0.14 -11.17 -1.15
C GLY A 158 -0.98 -10.62 -2.30
N LYS A 159 -0.38 -10.50 -3.49
CA LYS A 159 -1.10 -9.97 -4.67
C LYS A 159 -2.40 -10.76 -4.90
N GLY A 160 -3.53 -10.04 -4.93
CA GLY A 160 -4.85 -10.65 -5.07
C GLY A 160 -5.42 -11.26 -3.77
N LYS A 161 -4.89 -10.89 -2.60
CA LYS A 161 -5.25 -11.45 -1.28
C LYS A 161 -5.01 -12.95 -1.20
N LYS A 162 -3.93 -13.42 -1.83
CA LYS A 162 -3.51 -14.83 -1.78
C LYS A 162 -2.29 -14.96 -0.90
N ASP A 163 -2.34 -15.92 0.01
CA ASP A 163 -1.19 -16.32 0.81
C ASP A 163 -0.21 -17.12 -0.05
N ARG A 164 1.08 -17.01 0.26
CA ARG A 164 2.12 -17.85 -0.33
C ARG A 164 3.23 -18.12 0.67
N VAL A 165 3.88 -19.25 0.55
CA VAL A 165 5.12 -19.55 1.29
C VAL A 165 6.32 -19.21 0.42
N THR A 166 7.36 -18.65 1.02
CA THR A 166 8.66 -18.38 0.39
C THR A 166 9.79 -18.89 1.29
N LEU A 167 11.00 -18.91 0.74
CA LEU A 167 12.20 -19.37 1.43
C LEU A 167 12.66 -18.34 2.47
N LEU A 168 13.20 -18.82 3.59
CA LEU A 168 13.89 -18.01 4.58
C LEU A 168 15.37 -18.40 4.64
N SER A 169 16.27 -17.43 4.49
CA SER A 169 17.70 -17.71 4.56
C SER A 169 18.12 -18.18 5.96
N PRO A 170 18.85 -19.30 6.09
CA PRO A 170 19.34 -19.78 7.39
C PRO A 170 20.29 -18.79 8.07
N THR A 171 20.98 -17.95 7.29
CA THR A 171 21.87 -16.90 7.82
C THR A 171 21.14 -15.85 8.66
N LEU A 172 19.81 -15.71 8.48
CA LEU A 172 19.01 -14.72 9.20
C LEU A 172 18.41 -15.25 10.50
N ILE A 173 18.49 -16.56 10.79
CA ILE A 173 17.83 -17.17 11.96
C ILE A 173 18.27 -16.47 13.25
N GLY A 174 19.57 -16.29 13.47
CA GLY A 174 20.08 -15.65 14.69
C GLY A 174 19.62 -14.20 14.82
N SER A 175 19.63 -13.44 13.72
CA SER A 175 19.13 -12.06 13.72
C SER A 175 17.61 -11.97 13.94
N LEU A 176 16.84 -12.90 13.38
CA LEU A 176 15.39 -12.95 13.56
C LEU A 176 15.01 -13.38 14.98
N GLN A 177 15.72 -14.35 15.58
CA GLN A 177 15.52 -14.71 16.98
C GLN A 177 15.75 -13.50 17.91
N LEU A 178 16.80 -12.71 17.66
CA LEU A 178 17.05 -11.47 18.40
C LEU A 178 15.92 -10.44 18.20
N GLN A 179 15.35 -10.31 17.00
CA GLN A 179 14.19 -9.43 16.77
C GLN A 179 12.93 -9.94 17.46
N ILE A 180 12.67 -11.25 17.44
CA ILE A 180 11.53 -11.86 18.14
C ILE A 180 11.66 -11.61 19.65
N GLN A 181 12.85 -11.73 20.23
CA GLN A 181 13.09 -11.42 21.63
C GLN A 181 12.83 -9.93 21.95
N LYS A 182 13.25 -9.02 21.07
CA LYS A 182 12.94 -7.58 21.22
C LYS A 182 11.43 -7.33 21.14
N ALA A 183 10.75 -7.95 20.18
CA ALA A 183 9.30 -7.87 20.05
C ALA A 183 8.56 -8.41 21.28
N SER A 184 9.06 -9.50 21.89
CA SER A 184 8.51 -10.03 23.15
C SER A 184 8.61 -9.03 24.30
N LYS A 185 9.76 -8.37 24.46
CA LYS A 185 9.95 -7.35 25.50
C LYS A 185 9.00 -6.17 25.32
N ILE A 186 8.86 -5.68 24.08
CA ILE A 186 7.90 -4.62 23.75
C ILE A 186 6.47 -5.06 24.10
N GLN A 187 6.10 -6.29 23.75
CA GLN A 187 4.78 -6.82 24.04
C GLN A 187 4.50 -6.90 25.54
N GLU A 188 5.47 -7.34 26.34
CA GLU A 188 5.34 -7.40 27.81
C GLU A 188 5.08 -6.03 28.43
N GLU A 189 5.67 -4.97 27.89
CA GLU A 189 5.43 -3.59 28.29
C GLU A 189 4.05 -3.09 27.83
N ASP A 190 3.70 -3.32 26.56
CA ASP A 190 2.43 -2.93 25.96
C ASP A 190 1.23 -3.57 26.69
N ILE A 191 1.34 -4.86 27.05
CA ILE A 191 0.30 -5.59 27.77
C ILE A 191 -0.03 -4.95 29.11
N LYS A 192 0.97 -4.42 29.83
CA LYS A 192 0.76 -3.73 31.13
C LYS A 192 -0.08 -2.46 30.95
N GLN A 193 -0.02 -1.84 29.77
CA GLN A 193 -0.80 -0.66 29.43
C GLN A 193 -2.12 -1.00 28.72
N GLY A 194 -2.40 -2.29 28.49
CA GLY A 194 -3.57 -2.74 27.73
C GLY A 194 -3.49 -2.42 26.23
N ILE A 195 -2.29 -2.16 25.72
CA ILE A 195 -2.00 -1.84 24.32
C ILE A 195 -1.42 -3.10 23.64
N GLY A 196 -1.46 -3.15 22.31
CA GLY A 196 -0.80 -4.20 21.55
C GLY A 196 -0.77 -3.94 20.05
N PRO A 197 -0.22 -4.90 19.28
CA PRO A 197 -0.07 -4.75 17.84
C PRO A 197 -1.44 -4.65 17.15
N SER A 198 -1.48 -3.89 16.05
CA SER A 198 -2.68 -3.84 15.22
C SER A 198 -3.05 -5.23 14.70
N LEU A 199 -4.33 -5.59 14.82
CA LEU A 199 -4.88 -6.86 14.34
C LEU A 199 -5.61 -6.65 13.01
N PRO A 200 -5.63 -7.66 12.12
CA PRO A 200 -6.30 -7.54 10.84
C PRO A 200 -7.82 -7.45 11.04
N HIS A 201 -8.48 -6.59 10.25
CA HIS A 201 -9.93 -6.42 10.24
C HIS A 201 -10.49 -6.18 11.67
N ALA A 202 -11.56 -6.88 12.02
CA ALA A 202 -12.17 -6.84 13.35
C ALA A 202 -11.72 -8.04 14.22
N LEU A 203 -10.54 -8.62 13.97
CA LEU A 203 -10.10 -9.83 14.68
C LEU A 203 -10.01 -9.59 16.19
N GLY A 204 -9.61 -8.40 16.63
CA GLY A 204 -9.61 -8.04 18.05
C GLY A 204 -11.00 -8.04 18.70
N LYS A 205 -12.09 -7.86 17.93
CA LYS A 205 -13.45 -8.02 18.47
C LYS A 205 -13.81 -9.49 18.65
N LYS A 206 -13.40 -10.35 17.72
CA LYS A 206 -13.66 -11.81 17.78
C LYS A 206 -12.78 -12.50 18.83
N TYR A 207 -11.53 -12.06 18.97
CA TYR A 207 -10.55 -12.58 19.91
C TYR A 207 -9.91 -11.42 20.70
N PRO A 208 -10.55 -10.98 21.80
CA PRO A 208 -10.10 -9.82 22.59
C PRO A 208 -8.68 -9.95 23.14
N ASN A 209 -8.18 -11.17 23.35
CA ASN A 209 -6.84 -11.42 23.86
C ASN A 209 -5.79 -11.73 22.77
N ALA A 210 -6.14 -11.69 21.47
CA ALA A 210 -5.21 -12.02 20.40
C ALA A 210 -3.97 -11.11 20.40
N PHE A 211 -4.12 -9.81 20.69
CA PHE A 211 -3.00 -8.86 20.73
C PHE A 211 -1.94 -9.20 21.79
N LYS A 212 -2.30 -10.03 22.80
CA LYS A 212 -1.38 -10.48 23.86
C LYS A 212 -0.53 -11.68 23.46
N GLN A 213 -0.81 -12.33 22.33
CA GLN A 213 -0.03 -13.48 21.88
C GLN A 213 1.15 -13.02 21.03
N ILE A 214 2.34 -13.56 21.31
CA ILE A 214 3.56 -13.22 20.58
C ILE A 214 3.44 -13.44 19.07
N ALA A 215 2.64 -14.44 18.67
CA ALA A 215 2.28 -14.75 17.29
C ALA A 215 1.86 -13.53 16.47
N TRP A 216 1.21 -12.53 17.09
CA TRP A 216 0.69 -11.35 16.41
C TRP A 216 1.65 -10.15 16.39
N MET A 217 2.77 -10.20 17.11
CA MET A 217 3.78 -9.15 17.10
C MET A 217 4.47 -9.04 15.74
N PHE A 218 4.78 -7.81 15.35
CA PHE A 218 5.61 -7.54 14.18
C PHE A 218 7.09 -7.79 14.51
N ILE A 219 7.87 -8.12 13.47
CA ILE A 219 9.31 -8.38 13.55
C ILE A 219 10.10 -7.54 12.56
#